data_AF-M7WL24-F1
#
_entry.id   AF-M7WL24-F1
#
_cell.length_a   1.000
_cell.length_b   1.000
_cell.length_c   1.000
_cell.angle_alpha   90.00
_cell.angle_beta   90.00
_cell.angle_gamma   90.00
#
_symmetry.space_group_name_H-M   'P 1'
#
loop_
_entity.id
_entity.type
_entity.pdbx_description
1 polymer ?
#
loop_
_entity_poly.entity_id
_entity_poly.type
_entity_poly.pdbx_seq_one_letter_code
_entity_poly.pdbx_strand_id
1 'polypeptide(L)'
;MRATLQLLSKASRAPLTSKQGNKNYYKGTGSHPGLGSKRTGRHAVGKAPYIMMPERMRRFVVPEGLNETDLKPYVAANVRFDFKNDSGWPMANSKPTFASKRQGLFGPNGFDGHYYLQLGEHFKGIKSESAQTPQEMTSCAVAIVGVGLVGKQVVHQLTSPALSPLFKIISLTNSRHTLHLNPAAPSLDGQTLLSLLPPSSGPLPSSSAHPAASYVAANPTELVKKLAADARHSKQHTILIDCTSDLSVTELYPTTIASGLSVVTPNKKGFSSSADLFKQIVEAQSAPNAGLVYLEATVGAGLPIISTLRDLLKTGDEVTKIEGVFSGTMSYIFNEFSKPASGGSAGPKFSEIVKIAKENGYTEPHPADDLSGSDVARKLTILSRLLSINPSSLAALPDLPEGYASLSTETLIPSALANIASGEEFVQKLPEHDAEFDKLRSEAEAEGKVLRYVGVIDRASGVVKCGLEKYPAAHPFASALSGSDNIVAFHTKRYSQRPLIVQGAGAGADVTAMGVVADAIKVAERQGVRVHL
;
A
#
# COMPACT_ATOMS: atom_id res chain seq x y z
N MET A 1 20.12 -15.79 3.12
CA MET A 1 20.24 -16.39 4.46
C MET A 1 19.63 -15.44 5.49
N ARG A 2 18.40 -15.70 5.95
CA ARG A 2 17.76 -15.22 7.20
C ARG A 2 16.27 -15.63 7.19
N ALA A 3 16.02 -16.90 7.46
CA ALA A 3 14.69 -17.43 7.82
C ALA A 3 14.79 -18.34 9.05
N THR A 4 15.70 -18.02 9.99
CA THR A 4 15.92 -18.82 11.21
C THR A 4 16.19 -17.95 12.43
N LEU A 5 15.63 -16.74 12.49
CA LEU A 5 15.80 -15.87 13.67
C LEU A 5 14.51 -15.42 14.34
N GLN A 6 13.35 -16.01 14.01
CA GLN A 6 12.09 -15.62 14.64
C GLN A 6 11.09 -16.75 14.89
N LEU A 7 11.56 -17.93 15.34
CA LEU A 7 10.67 -19.04 15.71
C LEU A 7 10.92 -19.62 17.11
N LEU A 8 11.56 -18.87 18.01
CA LEU A 8 11.71 -19.28 19.41
C LEU A 8 11.29 -18.23 20.45
N SER A 9 10.76 -17.06 20.08
CA SER A 9 10.43 -16.01 21.07
C SER A 9 8.98 -16.00 21.59
N LYS A 10 8.03 -16.76 21.02
CA LYS A 10 6.60 -16.68 21.43
C LYS A 10 5.80 -17.99 21.39
N ALA A 11 6.39 -19.15 21.68
CA ALA A 11 5.56 -20.27 22.15
C ALA A 11 5.10 -19.96 23.58
N SER A 12 3.99 -19.23 23.72
CA SER A 12 3.33 -19.04 25.01
C SER A 12 2.93 -20.43 25.53
N ARG A 13 3.24 -20.69 26.79
CA ARG A 13 2.77 -21.88 27.49
C ARG A 13 1.30 -21.69 27.79
N ALA A 14 0.42 -22.35 27.03
CA ALA A 14 -0.89 -22.70 27.56
C ALA A 14 -0.71 -23.94 28.48
N PRO A 15 -1.20 -23.92 29.73
CA PRO A 15 -1.02 -25.04 30.64
C PRO A 15 -2.02 -26.16 30.28
N LEU A 16 -1.60 -27.09 29.43
CA LEU A 16 -2.36 -28.30 29.18
C LEU A 16 -2.04 -29.35 30.25
N THR A 17 -2.93 -29.44 31.25
CA THR A 17 -3.15 -30.54 32.19
C THR A 17 -2.10 -30.81 33.29
N SER A 18 -2.57 -31.42 34.39
CA SER A 18 -1.78 -31.69 35.59
C SER A 18 -0.57 -32.57 35.29
N LYS A 19 0.48 -32.40 36.10
CA LYS A 19 1.77 -33.13 36.08
C LYS A 19 1.67 -34.66 35.88
N GLN A 20 0.50 -35.27 36.12
CA GLN A 20 0.24 -36.70 35.90
C GLN A 20 0.29 -37.11 34.42
N GLY A 21 -0.19 -36.25 33.49
CA GLY A 21 -0.29 -36.59 32.07
C GLY A 21 1.06 -36.79 31.37
N ASN A 22 2.13 -36.16 31.89
CA ASN A 22 3.48 -36.28 31.36
C ASN A 22 4.25 -37.51 31.86
N LYS A 23 3.74 -38.26 32.85
CA LYS A 23 4.38 -39.52 33.28
C LYS A 23 4.19 -40.65 32.28
N ASN A 24 3.11 -40.63 31.49
CA ASN A 24 2.76 -41.72 30.56
C ASN A 24 3.27 -41.50 29.12
N TYR A 25 3.90 -40.36 28.84
CA TYR A 25 4.51 -40.07 27.55
C TYR A 25 6.01 -39.89 27.73
N TYR A 26 6.75 -41.00 27.67
CA TYR A 26 8.20 -40.95 27.77
C TYR A 26 8.86 -40.59 26.44
N LYS A 27 9.82 -39.66 26.50
CA LYS A 27 10.84 -39.36 25.49
C LYS A 27 12.01 -40.33 25.72
N GLY A 28 12.10 -41.38 24.92
CA GLY A 28 13.17 -42.38 25.01
C GLY A 28 13.63 -42.86 23.66
N THR A 29 14.95 -43.07 23.54
CA THR A 29 15.67 -43.35 22.30
C THR A 29 15.88 -44.84 22.05
N GLY A 30 15.46 -45.30 20.87
CA GLY A 30 15.80 -46.59 20.23
C GLY A 30 14.55 -47.35 19.74
N SER A 31 14.42 -47.82 18.50
CA SER A 31 15.42 -48.13 17.45
C SER A 31 14.93 -47.81 16.01
N HIS A 32 15.71 -47.01 15.29
CA HIS A 32 15.79 -46.94 13.82
C HIS A 32 17.24 -47.29 13.44
N PRO A 33 17.53 -47.90 12.28
CA PRO A 33 18.89 -48.30 11.86
C PRO A 33 19.96 -47.20 12.07
N GLY A 34 21.03 -47.53 12.82
CA GLY A 34 22.21 -46.68 13.04
C GLY A 34 22.71 -46.49 14.49
N LEU A 35 21.94 -46.83 15.54
CA LEU A 35 22.25 -46.45 16.94
C LEU A 35 22.42 -47.60 17.96
N GLY A 36 23.02 -48.72 17.56
CA GLY A 36 23.48 -49.78 18.48
C GLY A 36 22.39 -50.72 19.03
N SER A 37 22.81 -51.78 19.73
CA SER A 37 21.95 -52.91 20.13
C SER A 37 21.02 -52.61 21.32
N LYS A 38 19.85 -53.27 21.32
CA LYS A 38 18.79 -53.18 22.35
C LYS A 38 19.38 -53.31 23.76
N ARG A 39 19.12 -52.34 24.64
CA ARG A 39 19.41 -52.45 26.08
C ARG A 39 18.14 -52.40 26.91
N THR A 40 18.01 -53.34 27.82
CA THR A 40 16.99 -53.40 28.88
C THR A 40 17.36 -52.43 30.02
N GLY A 41 16.46 -51.50 30.36
CA GLY A 41 16.57 -50.68 31.56
C GLY A 41 16.06 -51.40 32.82
N ARG A 42 16.58 -51.03 34.00
CA ARG A 42 16.16 -51.54 35.33
C ARG A 42 15.48 -50.40 36.09
N HIS A 43 14.31 -50.64 36.70
CA HIS A 43 13.70 -49.74 37.68
C HIS A 43 13.87 -50.29 39.11
N ALA A 44 13.57 -49.45 40.10
CA ALA A 44 13.98 -49.57 41.50
C ALA A 44 13.52 -50.82 42.27
N VAL A 45 12.60 -51.64 41.74
CA VAL A 45 12.23 -52.95 42.31
C VAL A 45 11.86 -53.93 41.17
N GLY A 46 12.75 -54.88 40.87
CA GLY A 46 12.51 -55.99 39.93
C GLY A 46 12.82 -55.74 38.43
N LYS A 47 13.07 -56.84 37.67
CA LYS A 47 13.21 -56.84 36.20
C LYS A 47 11.87 -57.26 35.57
N ALA A 48 11.24 -56.38 34.79
CA ALA A 48 10.11 -56.73 33.93
C ALA A 48 10.46 -56.46 32.45
N PRO A 49 10.11 -57.34 31.50
CA PRO A 49 10.26 -57.06 30.08
C PRO A 49 9.22 -56.02 29.64
N TYR A 50 9.69 -54.91 29.06
CA TYR A 50 8.81 -53.92 28.47
C TYR A 50 8.46 -54.31 27.03
N ILE A 51 7.17 -54.40 26.74
CA ILE A 51 6.65 -54.59 25.38
C ILE A 51 6.29 -53.19 24.84
N MET A 52 6.83 -52.84 23.68
CA MET A 52 6.36 -51.68 22.93
C MET A 52 4.93 -51.95 22.45
N MET A 53 4.00 -51.03 22.76
CA MET A 53 2.64 -51.03 22.22
C MET A 53 2.57 -50.00 21.08
N PRO A 54 2.67 -50.42 19.80
CA PRO A 54 2.76 -49.51 18.65
C PRO A 54 1.53 -48.63 18.47
N GLU A 55 0.39 -49.00 19.06
CA GLU A 55 -0.85 -48.21 19.02
C GLU A 55 -0.81 -46.99 19.95
N ARG A 56 0.14 -46.95 20.90
CA ARG A 56 0.24 -45.91 21.94
C ARG A 56 1.42 -44.95 21.77
N MET A 57 2.19 -45.10 20.68
CA MET A 57 3.23 -44.14 20.30
C MET A 57 2.64 -42.90 19.63
N ARG A 58 3.12 -41.70 19.99
CA ARG A 58 2.82 -40.48 19.22
C ARG A 58 3.60 -40.54 17.91
N ARG A 59 2.90 -40.81 16.82
CA ARG A 59 3.39 -40.60 15.46
C ARG A 59 3.14 -39.14 15.12
N PHE A 60 4.18 -38.40 14.70
CA PHE A 60 3.92 -37.22 13.87
C PHE A 60 3.62 -37.76 12.48
N VAL A 61 2.35 -38.07 12.27
CA VAL A 61 1.80 -38.23 10.93
C VAL A 61 1.58 -36.81 10.43
N VAL A 62 2.30 -36.45 9.37
CA VAL A 62 2.01 -35.22 8.62
C VAL A 62 0.59 -35.36 8.09
N PRO A 63 -0.36 -34.47 8.45
CA PRO A 63 -1.72 -34.58 7.94
C PRO A 63 -1.74 -34.43 6.42
N GLU A 64 -2.53 -35.25 5.73
CA GLU A 64 -2.98 -34.88 4.38
C GLU A 64 -3.70 -33.52 4.47
N GLY A 65 -3.38 -32.61 3.55
CA GLY A 65 -3.89 -31.23 3.58
C GLY A 65 -3.01 -30.20 4.28
N LEU A 66 -1.79 -30.53 4.75
CA LEU A 66 -0.86 -29.54 5.33
C LEU A 66 -0.54 -28.37 4.35
N ASN A 67 -0.62 -28.64 3.04
CA ASN A 67 -0.49 -27.64 1.96
C ASN A 67 -1.59 -26.57 1.95
N GLU A 68 -2.66 -26.76 2.71
CA GLU A 68 -3.81 -25.87 2.85
C GLU A 68 -3.78 -25.12 4.20
N THR A 69 -2.70 -25.28 4.98
CA THR A 69 -2.52 -24.64 6.29
C THR A 69 -1.46 -23.54 6.25
N ASP A 70 -1.55 -22.59 7.18
CA ASP A 70 -0.61 -21.47 7.36
C ASP A 70 0.84 -21.90 7.67
N LEU A 71 1.07 -23.20 7.91
CA LEU A 71 2.38 -23.76 8.23
C LEU A 71 3.19 -24.17 6.98
N LYS A 72 2.59 -24.15 5.78
CA LYS A 72 3.23 -24.48 4.49
C LYS A 72 4.60 -23.80 4.25
N PRO A 73 4.84 -22.52 4.58
CA PRO A 73 6.11 -21.85 4.27
C PRO A 73 7.33 -22.43 5.01
N TYR A 74 7.11 -23.23 6.05
CA TYR A 74 8.15 -23.65 6.99
C TYR A 74 8.58 -25.12 6.81
N VAL A 75 8.08 -25.83 5.79
CA VAL A 75 8.33 -27.27 5.58
C VAL A 75 8.64 -27.58 4.11
N ALA A 76 9.77 -28.22 3.83
CA ALA A 76 10.16 -28.64 2.48
C ALA A 76 9.81 -30.13 2.23
N ALA A 77 8.83 -30.39 1.37
CA ALA A 77 8.36 -31.75 1.06
C ALA A 77 9.24 -32.52 0.05
N ASN A 78 10.13 -31.80 -0.65
CA ASN A 78 10.90 -32.34 -1.77
C ASN A 78 12.27 -32.90 -1.34
N VAL A 79 12.58 -32.80 -0.05
CA VAL A 79 13.83 -33.31 0.52
C VAL A 79 13.61 -34.78 0.89
N ARG A 80 14.03 -35.69 0.01
CA ARG A 80 14.10 -37.12 0.33
C ARG A 80 15.41 -37.41 1.04
N PHE A 81 15.32 -37.85 2.29
CA PHE A 81 16.47 -38.34 3.05
C PHE A 81 16.75 -39.80 2.66
N ASP A 82 17.83 -40.06 1.92
CA ASP A 82 18.34 -41.43 1.72
C ASP A 82 19.30 -41.81 2.86
N PHE A 83 18.71 -42.25 3.96
CA PHE A 83 19.45 -42.66 5.17
C PHE A 83 20.42 -43.83 4.96
N LYS A 84 20.43 -44.49 3.79
CA LYS A 84 21.32 -45.61 3.51
C LYS A 84 22.62 -45.20 2.79
N ASN A 85 22.67 -44.03 2.16
CA ASN A 85 23.83 -43.63 1.33
C ASN A 85 24.44 -42.27 1.69
N ASP A 86 23.89 -41.53 2.66
CA ASP A 86 24.39 -40.20 2.99
C ASP A 86 25.63 -40.25 3.92
N SER A 87 26.78 -40.58 3.33
CA SER A 87 28.09 -40.61 3.98
C SER A 87 28.63 -39.23 4.38
N GLY A 88 27.91 -38.14 4.03
CA GLY A 88 28.29 -36.76 4.26
C GLY A 88 27.67 -36.10 5.50
N TRP A 89 26.83 -36.82 6.26
CA TRP A 89 26.16 -36.25 7.44
C TRP A 89 27.20 -35.76 8.46
N PRO A 90 27.17 -34.49 8.90
CA PRO A 90 28.11 -34.01 9.89
C PRO A 90 27.92 -34.81 11.18
N MET A 91 29.02 -35.33 11.71
CA MET A 91 29.03 -36.04 12.98
C MET A 91 29.20 -35.02 14.10
N ALA A 92 28.40 -35.14 15.16
CA ALA A 92 28.59 -34.31 16.34
C ALA A 92 29.99 -34.56 16.92
N ASN A 93 30.80 -33.51 17.01
CA ASN A 93 32.18 -33.60 17.53
C ASN A 93 32.22 -33.99 19.03
N SER A 94 31.10 -33.82 19.74
CA SER A 94 30.95 -34.27 21.11
C SER A 94 30.28 -35.64 21.15
N LYS A 95 31.05 -36.71 21.42
CA LYS A 95 30.46 -37.99 21.82
C LYS A 95 29.69 -37.76 23.13
N PRO A 96 28.43 -38.22 23.25
CA PRO A 96 27.72 -38.12 24.52
C PRO A 96 28.54 -38.86 25.59
N THR A 97 29.03 -38.10 26.58
CA THR A 97 29.74 -38.67 27.72
C THR A 97 28.73 -39.39 28.60
N PHE A 98 28.97 -40.68 28.86
CA PHE A 98 28.09 -41.54 29.68
C PHE A 98 27.88 -41.03 31.12
N ALA A 99 28.69 -40.07 31.58
CA ALA A 99 28.56 -39.42 32.88
C ALA A 99 27.58 -38.22 32.89
N SER A 100 27.12 -37.74 31.72
CA SER A 100 26.13 -36.67 31.65
C SER A 100 24.77 -37.16 32.13
N LYS A 101 24.25 -36.56 33.21
CA LYS A 101 22.91 -36.86 33.75
C LYS A 101 21.76 -36.50 32.80
N ARG A 102 22.03 -35.81 31.68
CA ARG A 102 21.02 -35.38 30.70
C ARG A 102 21.29 -36.11 29.39
N GLN A 103 20.65 -37.27 29.22
CA GLN A 103 20.74 -38.15 28.05
C GLN A 103 20.09 -37.53 26.80
N GLY A 104 20.63 -36.41 26.31
CA GLY A 104 20.27 -35.81 25.03
C GLY A 104 21.52 -35.33 24.28
N LEU A 105 21.34 -34.86 23.04
CA LEU A 105 22.35 -34.24 22.14
C LEU A 105 22.93 -32.91 22.70
N PHE A 106 23.29 -32.90 23.97
CA PHE A 106 23.84 -31.75 24.68
C PHE A 106 25.17 -32.20 25.27
N GLY A 107 26.26 -31.57 24.84
CA GLY A 107 27.59 -31.80 25.40
C GLY A 107 27.67 -31.34 26.86
N PRO A 108 28.85 -31.47 27.51
CA PRO A 108 29.03 -31.13 28.93
C PRO A 108 28.68 -29.66 29.27
N ASN A 109 28.68 -28.77 28.27
CA ASN A 109 28.33 -27.35 28.41
C ASN A 109 26.92 -26.99 27.90
N GLY A 110 26.06 -27.96 27.58
CA GLY A 110 24.73 -27.72 27.04
C GLY A 110 24.66 -27.79 25.51
N PHE A 111 23.83 -26.93 24.91
CA PHE A 111 23.51 -26.91 23.48
C PHE A 111 24.76 -26.77 22.61
N ASP A 112 25.01 -27.76 21.74
CA ASP A 112 26.11 -27.73 20.78
C ASP A 112 25.69 -26.91 19.54
N GLY A 113 25.78 -25.59 19.66
CA GLY A 113 25.48 -24.67 18.57
C GLY A 113 26.37 -24.90 17.33
N HIS A 114 27.58 -25.44 17.52
CA HIS A 114 28.47 -25.79 16.42
C HIS A 114 27.92 -26.95 15.59
N TYR A 115 27.32 -27.96 16.22
CA TYR A 115 26.69 -29.05 15.49
C TYR A 115 25.49 -28.58 14.64
N TYR A 116 24.69 -27.65 15.16
CA TYR A 116 23.60 -27.03 14.40
C TYR A 116 24.09 -26.18 13.24
N LEU A 117 25.21 -25.47 13.39
CA LEU A 117 25.85 -24.75 12.30
C LEU A 117 26.40 -25.71 11.24
N GLN A 118 27.01 -26.83 11.65
CA GLN A 118 27.47 -27.88 10.73
C GLN A 118 26.32 -28.52 9.95
N LEU A 119 25.20 -28.82 10.62
CA LEU A 119 23.97 -29.26 9.95
C LEU A 119 23.43 -28.18 8.99
N GLY A 120 23.44 -26.92 9.41
CA GLY A 120 23.07 -25.79 8.57
C GLY A 120 23.91 -25.67 7.29
N GLU A 121 25.23 -25.84 7.40
CA GLU A 121 26.14 -25.87 6.24
C GLU A 121 25.97 -27.12 5.38
N HIS A 122 25.76 -28.28 6.00
CA HIS A 122 25.48 -29.53 5.28
C HIS A 122 24.18 -29.42 4.47
N PHE A 123 23.10 -28.89 5.05
CA PHE A 123 21.83 -28.64 4.35
C PHE A 123 21.92 -27.53 3.29
N LYS A 124 22.87 -26.60 3.39
CA LYS A 124 23.18 -25.67 2.28
C LYS A 124 23.89 -26.37 1.12
N GLY A 125 24.69 -27.40 1.42
CA GLY A 125 25.45 -28.18 0.43
C GLY A 125 24.60 -29.19 -0.34
N ILE A 126 23.52 -29.70 0.26
CA ILE A 126 22.51 -30.51 -0.42
C ILE A 126 21.72 -29.57 -1.35
N LYS A 127 22.17 -29.45 -2.60
CA LYS A 127 21.37 -28.83 -3.65
C LYS A 127 20.08 -29.64 -3.78
N SER A 128 18.98 -29.12 -3.24
CA SER A 128 17.69 -29.67 -3.62
C SER A 128 17.53 -29.42 -5.11
N GLU A 129 17.37 -30.46 -5.90
CA GLU A 129 17.10 -30.35 -7.35
C GLU A 129 15.70 -29.75 -7.64
N SER A 130 15.02 -29.17 -6.63
CA SER A 130 13.68 -28.58 -6.80
C SER A 130 13.38 -27.33 -5.97
N ALA A 131 14.25 -26.87 -5.06
CA ALA A 131 14.17 -25.49 -4.56
C ALA A 131 15.13 -24.66 -5.41
N GLN A 132 14.58 -24.07 -6.47
CA GLN A 132 15.19 -22.88 -7.04
C GLN A 132 15.46 -21.93 -5.88
N THR A 133 16.73 -21.58 -5.64
CA THR A 133 17.08 -20.38 -4.89
C THR A 133 16.14 -19.28 -5.38
N PRO A 134 15.41 -18.54 -4.52
CA PRO A 134 14.55 -17.46 -5.00
C PRO A 134 15.42 -16.60 -5.90
N GLN A 135 15.13 -16.64 -7.20
CA GLN A 135 15.91 -15.91 -8.17
C GLN A 135 15.67 -14.45 -7.77
N GLU A 136 16.69 -13.76 -7.28
CA GLU A 136 16.53 -12.38 -6.82
C GLU A 136 15.89 -11.60 -7.98
N MET A 137 14.65 -11.14 -7.79
CA MET A 137 13.98 -10.37 -8.82
C MET A 137 14.77 -9.08 -8.97
N THR A 138 15.34 -8.88 -10.16
CA THR A 138 16.20 -7.73 -10.43
C THR A 138 15.39 -6.52 -10.85
N SER A 139 14.15 -6.70 -11.31
CA SER A 139 13.28 -5.63 -11.79
C SER A 139 11.80 -6.03 -11.86
N CYS A 140 10.92 -5.02 -11.90
CA CYS A 140 9.49 -5.14 -12.11
C CYS A 140 9.08 -4.69 -13.52
N ALA A 141 8.07 -5.35 -14.08
CA ALA A 141 7.40 -4.91 -15.30
C ALA A 141 6.31 -3.87 -14.97
N VAL A 142 6.20 -2.81 -15.76
CA VAL A 142 5.27 -1.70 -15.50
C VAL A 142 4.38 -1.44 -16.72
N ALA A 143 3.07 -1.44 -16.51
CA ALA A 143 2.08 -0.99 -17.49
C ALA A 143 1.42 0.30 -16.99
N ILE A 144 1.49 1.38 -17.77
CA ILE A 144 0.98 2.69 -17.38
C ILE A 144 -0.26 3.03 -18.19
N VAL A 145 -1.38 3.27 -17.51
CA VAL A 145 -2.63 3.75 -18.10
C VAL A 145 -2.81 5.21 -17.74
N GLY A 146 -3.06 6.06 -18.74
CA GLY A 146 -3.20 7.51 -18.55
C GLY A 146 -1.90 8.26 -18.72
N VAL A 147 -1.37 8.33 -19.95
CA VAL A 147 -0.16 9.12 -20.29
C VAL A 147 -0.50 10.60 -20.55
N GLY A 148 -1.21 11.20 -19.59
CA GLY A 148 -1.53 12.63 -19.53
C GLY A 148 -0.43 13.43 -18.83
N LEU A 149 -0.80 14.51 -18.13
CA LEU A 149 0.15 15.37 -17.39
C LEU A 149 0.98 14.58 -16.38
N VAL A 150 0.33 13.83 -15.48
CA VAL A 150 1.00 13.03 -14.43
C VAL A 150 1.70 11.81 -15.04
N GLY A 151 1.00 11.04 -15.89
CA GLY A 151 1.56 9.81 -16.45
C GLY A 151 2.83 10.02 -17.27
N LYS A 152 2.97 11.14 -17.99
CA LYS A 152 4.23 11.50 -18.66
C LYS A 152 5.38 11.67 -17.67
N GLN A 153 5.13 12.33 -16.55
CA GLN A 153 6.15 12.50 -15.50
C GLN A 153 6.51 11.16 -14.84
N VAL A 154 5.54 10.27 -14.64
CA VAL A 154 5.81 8.90 -14.17
C VAL A 154 6.75 8.17 -15.15
N VAL A 155 6.52 8.27 -16.46
CA VAL A 155 7.42 7.68 -17.47
C VAL A 155 8.84 8.25 -17.35
N HIS A 156 8.99 9.57 -17.26
CA HIS A 156 10.31 10.20 -17.12
C HIS A 156 11.03 9.79 -15.84
N GLN A 157 10.33 9.77 -14.70
CA GLN A 157 10.93 9.41 -13.42
C GLN A 157 11.34 7.92 -13.38
N LEU A 158 10.49 6.99 -13.85
CA LEU A 158 10.81 5.56 -13.91
C LEU A 158 11.97 5.23 -14.86
N THR A 159 12.16 6.04 -15.89
CA THR A 159 13.24 5.87 -16.88
C THR A 159 14.52 6.63 -16.52
N SER A 160 14.54 7.29 -15.35
CA SER A 160 15.76 7.94 -14.85
C SER A 160 16.90 6.93 -14.64
N PRO A 161 18.18 7.36 -14.66
CA PRO A 161 19.31 6.46 -14.44
C PRO A 161 19.23 5.68 -13.11
N ALA A 162 18.62 6.25 -12.08
CA ALA A 162 18.45 5.61 -10.78
C ALA A 162 17.39 4.49 -10.79
N LEU A 163 16.35 4.60 -11.62
CA LEU A 163 15.18 3.71 -11.58
C LEU A 163 15.05 2.79 -12.80
N SER A 164 15.64 3.16 -13.94
CA SER A 164 15.59 2.35 -15.17
C SER A 164 16.14 0.92 -15.04
N PRO A 165 17.07 0.58 -14.11
CA PRO A 165 17.44 -0.82 -13.88
C PRO A 165 16.36 -1.61 -13.12
N LEU A 166 15.52 -0.93 -12.33
CA LEU A 166 14.53 -1.51 -11.43
C LEU A 166 13.17 -1.69 -12.10
N PHE A 167 12.85 -0.85 -13.08
CA PHE A 167 11.55 -0.85 -13.75
C PHE A 167 11.68 -0.97 -15.26
N LYS A 168 10.92 -1.92 -15.82
CA LYS A 168 10.79 -2.09 -17.27
C LYS A 168 9.37 -1.72 -17.69
N ILE A 169 9.21 -0.60 -18.39
CA ILE A 169 7.93 -0.23 -18.99
C ILE A 169 7.62 -1.19 -20.14
N ILE A 170 6.53 -1.93 -20.01
CA ILE A 170 6.06 -2.92 -20.99
C ILE A 170 4.80 -2.46 -21.74
N SER A 171 4.10 -1.44 -21.22
CA SER A 171 2.92 -0.90 -21.89
C SER A 171 2.64 0.55 -21.49
N LEU A 172 2.18 1.35 -22.46
CA LEU A 172 1.69 2.70 -22.28
C LEU A 172 0.31 2.84 -22.94
N THR A 173 -0.67 3.36 -22.21
CA THR A 173 -2.04 3.52 -22.71
C THR A 173 -2.52 4.96 -22.53
N ASN A 174 -2.99 5.57 -23.61
CA ASN A 174 -3.79 6.81 -23.55
C ASN A 174 -5.28 6.50 -23.75
N SER A 175 -6.10 7.53 -23.95
CA SER A 175 -7.55 7.38 -24.11
C SER A 175 -8.00 6.60 -25.35
N ARG A 176 -7.13 6.38 -26.35
CA ARG A 176 -7.49 5.71 -27.61
C ARG A 176 -6.58 4.57 -28.00
N HIS A 177 -5.32 4.61 -27.60
CA HIS A 177 -4.27 3.71 -28.08
C HIS A 177 -3.51 3.10 -26.91
N THR A 178 -3.14 1.83 -27.07
CA THR A 178 -2.21 1.11 -26.21
C THR A 178 -0.99 0.70 -27.02
N LEU A 179 0.18 1.12 -26.55
CA LEU A 179 1.48 0.63 -26.96
C LEU A 179 1.84 -0.56 -26.07
N HIS A 180 2.15 -1.70 -26.68
CA HIS A 180 2.80 -2.84 -26.03
C HIS A 180 4.25 -2.95 -26.50
N LEU A 181 5.15 -3.23 -25.58
CA LEU A 181 6.57 -3.40 -25.84
C LEU A 181 6.97 -4.85 -25.61
N ASN A 182 7.81 -5.39 -26.49
CA ASN A 182 8.37 -6.71 -26.35
C ASN A 182 9.25 -6.76 -25.07
N PRO A 183 8.94 -7.64 -24.09
CA PRO A 183 9.73 -7.78 -22.86
C PRO A 183 11.19 -8.20 -23.09
N ALA A 184 11.55 -8.72 -24.27
CA ALA A 184 12.93 -9.05 -24.63
C ALA A 184 13.72 -7.87 -25.20
N ALA A 185 13.05 -6.76 -25.57
CA ALA A 185 13.72 -5.62 -26.17
C ALA A 185 14.58 -4.85 -25.15
N PRO A 186 15.63 -4.14 -25.61
CA PRO A 186 16.39 -3.20 -24.78
C PRO A 186 15.48 -2.15 -24.15
N SER A 187 15.86 -1.67 -22.96
CA SER A 187 15.17 -0.55 -22.32
C SER A 187 15.30 0.70 -23.19
N LEU A 188 14.18 1.41 -23.37
CA LEU A 188 14.11 2.67 -24.10
C LEU A 188 14.05 3.82 -23.09
N ASP A 189 14.63 4.96 -23.45
CA ASP A 189 14.50 6.18 -22.65
C ASP A 189 13.06 6.72 -22.68
N GLY A 190 12.72 7.55 -21.68
CA GLY A 190 11.37 8.10 -21.54
C GLY A 190 10.89 8.92 -22.73
N GLN A 191 11.76 9.70 -23.37
CA GLN A 191 11.37 10.53 -24.51
C GLN A 191 11.02 9.66 -25.72
N THR A 192 11.84 8.64 -25.98
CA THR A 192 11.58 7.65 -27.03
C THR A 192 10.26 6.93 -26.77
N LEU A 193 10.04 6.42 -25.55
CA LEU A 193 8.78 5.73 -25.18
C LEU A 193 7.54 6.60 -25.41
N LEU A 194 7.59 7.86 -24.98
CA LEU A 194 6.48 8.80 -25.14
C LEU A 194 6.23 9.13 -26.62
N SER A 195 7.29 9.22 -27.43
CA SER A 195 7.17 9.47 -28.88
C SER A 195 6.57 8.28 -29.65
N LEU A 196 6.75 7.06 -29.15
CA LEU A 196 6.20 5.85 -29.75
C LEU A 196 4.70 5.68 -29.50
N LEU A 197 4.14 6.30 -28.46
CA LEU A 197 2.72 6.24 -28.18
C LEU A 197 1.96 7.19 -29.13
N PRO A 198 1.07 6.68 -30.00
CA PRO A 198 0.37 7.52 -30.96
C PRO A 198 -0.52 8.55 -30.25
N PRO A 199 -0.65 9.79 -30.77
CA PRO A 199 -1.51 10.79 -30.17
C PRO A 199 -2.97 10.34 -30.16
N SER A 200 -3.71 10.65 -29.10
CA SER A 200 -5.13 10.29 -28.97
C SER A 200 -6.03 10.85 -30.09
N SER A 201 -5.59 11.91 -30.79
CA SER A 201 -6.33 12.50 -31.92
C SER A 201 -6.11 11.75 -33.25
N GLY A 202 -5.05 10.95 -33.35
CA GLY A 202 -4.68 10.25 -34.59
C GLY A 202 -5.28 8.84 -34.70
N PRO A 203 -5.31 8.26 -35.91
CA PRO A 203 -5.68 6.86 -36.11
C PRO A 203 -4.64 5.90 -35.52
N LEU A 204 -5.02 4.63 -35.32
CA LEU A 204 -4.07 3.59 -34.93
C LEU A 204 -3.08 3.35 -36.09
N PRO A 205 -1.76 3.32 -35.85
CA PRO A 205 -0.79 3.08 -36.91
C PRO A 205 -0.98 1.70 -37.56
N SER A 206 -0.87 1.63 -38.89
CA SER A 206 -0.96 0.37 -39.65
C SER A 206 0.29 -0.51 -39.53
N SER A 207 1.42 0.06 -39.11
CA SER A 207 2.68 -0.64 -38.89
C SER A 207 3.38 -0.09 -37.65
N SER A 208 4.26 -0.89 -37.06
CA SER A 208 4.99 -0.48 -35.87
C SER A 208 6.12 0.49 -36.21
N ALA A 209 6.19 1.63 -35.50
CA ALA A 209 7.29 2.58 -35.65
C ALA A 209 8.62 2.05 -35.09
N HIS A 210 8.59 0.96 -34.32
CA HIS A 210 9.77 0.35 -33.72
C HIS A 210 9.63 -1.18 -33.66
N PRO A 211 10.65 -1.98 -33.97
CA PRO A 211 10.54 -3.45 -34.04
C PRO A 211 10.08 -4.11 -32.72
N ALA A 212 10.28 -3.44 -31.60
CA ALA A 212 9.83 -3.89 -30.28
C ALA A 212 8.40 -3.44 -29.90
N ALA A 213 7.77 -2.58 -30.68
CA ALA A 213 6.47 -1.99 -30.37
C ALA A 213 5.33 -2.68 -31.14
N SER A 214 4.15 -2.73 -30.54
CA SER A 214 2.90 -3.06 -31.23
C SER A 214 1.78 -2.19 -30.68
N TYR A 215 0.79 -1.90 -31.51
CA TYR A 215 -0.30 -0.97 -31.19
C TYR A 215 -1.64 -1.66 -31.25
N VAL A 216 -2.50 -1.39 -30.26
CA VAL A 216 -3.89 -1.80 -30.25
C VAL A 216 -4.77 -0.65 -29.78
N ALA A 217 -6.07 -0.71 -30.06
CA ALA A 217 -7.03 0.22 -29.48
C ALA A 217 -7.04 0.08 -27.95
N ALA A 218 -7.16 1.21 -27.24
CA ALA A 218 -7.24 1.21 -25.78
C ALA A 218 -8.49 0.48 -25.30
N ASN A 219 -8.29 -0.58 -24.52
CA ASN A 219 -9.34 -1.33 -23.87
C ASN A 219 -8.81 -1.81 -22.51
N PRO A 220 -9.24 -1.21 -21.39
CA PRO A 220 -8.76 -1.57 -20.06
C PRO A 220 -8.94 -3.06 -19.72
N THR A 221 -10.06 -3.66 -20.12
CA THR A 221 -10.36 -5.08 -19.87
C THR A 221 -9.38 -5.99 -20.59
N GLU A 222 -9.14 -5.75 -21.88
CA GLU A 222 -8.19 -6.56 -22.66
C GLU A 222 -6.75 -6.34 -22.21
N LEU A 223 -6.40 -5.12 -21.77
CA LEU A 223 -5.11 -4.85 -21.17
C LEU A 223 -4.88 -5.69 -19.90
N VAL A 224 -5.81 -5.68 -18.95
CA VAL A 224 -5.69 -6.45 -17.70
C VAL A 224 -5.61 -7.95 -18.00
N LYS A 225 -6.43 -8.48 -18.91
CA LYS A 225 -6.36 -9.89 -19.34
C LYS A 225 -4.98 -10.23 -19.90
N LYS A 226 -4.45 -9.39 -20.80
CA LYS A 226 -3.13 -9.59 -21.39
C LYS A 226 -2.03 -9.55 -20.33
N LEU A 227 -2.02 -8.56 -19.45
CA LEU A 227 -1.02 -8.44 -18.39
C LEU A 227 -1.04 -9.65 -17.45
N ALA A 228 -2.23 -10.16 -17.11
CA ALA A 228 -2.37 -11.36 -16.30
C ALA A 228 -1.87 -12.63 -17.01
N ALA A 229 -2.10 -12.76 -18.32
CA ALA A 229 -1.56 -13.86 -19.11
C ALA A 229 -0.03 -13.79 -19.19
N ASP A 230 0.53 -12.61 -19.49
CA ASP A 230 1.97 -12.39 -19.61
C ASP A 230 2.68 -12.63 -18.26
N ALA A 231 2.09 -12.19 -17.14
CA ALA A 231 2.66 -12.35 -15.81
C ALA A 231 2.85 -13.82 -15.41
N ARG A 232 2.01 -14.76 -15.90
CA ARG A 232 2.15 -16.20 -15.62
C ARG A 232 3.40 -16.82 -16.25
N HIS A 233 3.92 -16.21 -17.30
CA HIS A 233 5.10 -16.67 -18.03
C HIS A 233 6.34 -15.80 -17.76
N SER A 234 6.17 -14.69 -17.04
CA SER A 234 7.24 -13.77 -16.68
C SER A 234 7.91 -14.18 -15.37
N LYS A 235 9.20 -13.87 -15.26
CA LYS A 235 9.93 -13.93 -13.98
C LYS A 235 9.92 -12.59 -13.24
N GLN A 236 9.30 -11.57 -13.81
CA GLN A 236 9.17 -10.23 -13.23
C GLN A 236 7.77 -10.07 -12.66
N HIS A 237 7.68 -9.40 -11.52
CA HIS A 237 6.40 -8.93 -10.99
C HIS A 237 5.85 -7.77 -11.82
N THR A 238 4.54 -7.79 -12.12
CA THR A 238 3.87 -6.79 -12.94
C THR A 238 3.11 -5.77 -12.07
N ILE A 239 3.33 -4.49 -12.34
CA ILE A 239 2.67 -3.35 -11.72
C ILE A 239 1.81 -2.63 -12.77
N LEU A 240 0.51 -2.54 -12.52
CA LEU A 240 -0.39 -1.63 -13.22
C LEU A 240 -0.34 -0.26 -12.53
N ILE A 241 0.10 0.76 -13.24
CA ILE A 241 0.05 2.14 -12.80
C ILE A 241 -1.10 2.85 -13.50
N ASP A 242 -2.18 3.14 -12.77
CA ASP A 242 -3.35 3.84 -13.30
C ASP A 242 -3.30 5.32 -12.94
N CYS A 243 -2.78 6.16 -13.86
CA CYS A 243 -2.74 7.62 -13.76
C CYS A 243 -3.95 8.32 -14.41
N THR A 244 -5.08 7.62 -14.56
CA THR A 244 -6.31 8.20 -15.09
C THR A 244 -7.19 8.80 -13.99
N SER A 245 -8.31 9.39 -14.41
CA SER A 245 -9.47 9.67 -13.57
C SER A 245 -10.69 8.88 -14.09
N ASP A 246 -10.48 7.68 -14.62
CA ASP A 246 -11.52 6.86 -15.25
C ASP A 246 -12.04 5.79 -14.28
N LEU A 247 -13.37 5.70 -14.15
CA LEU A 247 -13.99 4.70 -13.28
C LEU A 247 -13.86 3.29 -13.88
N SER A 248 -13.94 3.18 -15.21
CA SER A 248 -13.90 1.88 -15.92
C SER A 248 -12.57 1.14 -15.72
N VAL A 249 -11.48 1.88 -15.47
CA VAL A 249 -10.17 1.30 -15.12
C VAL A 249 -10.18 0.80 -13.67
N THR A 250 -10.74 1.59 -12.74
CA THR A 250 -10.79 1.23 -11.32
C THR A 250 -11.71 0.05 -11.01
N GLU A 251 -12.77 -0.13 -11.80
CA GLU A 251 -13.67 -1.29 -11.73
C GLU A 251 -12.95 -2.62 -12.03
N LEU A 252 -11.79 -2.56 -12.70
CA LEU A 252 -10.95 -3.72 -12.97
C LEU A 252 -9.90 -3.98 -11.90
N TYR A 253 -9.78 -3.13 -10.86
CA TYR A 253 -8.83 -3.35 -9.77
C TYR A 253 -9.03 -4.69 -9.07
N PRO A 254 -10.25 -5.12 -8.69
CA PRO A 254 -10.45 -6.43 -8.04
C PRO A 254 -9.87 -7.58 -8.88
N THR A 255 -10.17 -7.60 -10.19
CA THR A 255 -9.67 -8.62 -11.12
C THR A 255 -8.16 -8.54 -11.31
N THR A 256 -7.61 -7.33 -11.38
CA THR A 256 -6.16 -7.08 -11.49
C THR A 256 -5.41 -7.62 -10.27
N ILE A 257 -5.89 -7.29 -9.08
CA ILE A 257 -5.33 -7.71 -7.80
C ILE A 257 -5.43 -9.22 -7.62
N ALA A 258 -6.60 -9.81 -7.89
CA ALA A 258 -6.83 -11.26 -7.79
C ALA A 258 -5.97 -12.06 -8.78
N SER A 259 -5.54 -11.45 -9.88
CA SER A 259 -4.62 -12.05 -10.85
C SER A 259 -3.14 -11.97 -10.42
N GLY A 260 -2.84 -11.38 -9.26
CA GLY A 260 -1.50 -11.22 -8.70
C GLY A 260 -0.76 -9.97 -9.13
N LEU A 261 -1.36 -9.10 -9.95
CA LEU A 261 -0.75 -7.85 -10.42
C LEU A 261 -0.94 -6.78 -9.36
N SER A 262 0.11 -6.01 -9.08
CA SER A 262 -0.03 -4.87 -8.16
C SER A 262 -0.61 -3.64 -8.86
N VAL A 263 -1.36 -2.84 -8.11
CA VAL A 263 -1.96 -1.59 -8.56
C VAL A 263 -1.30 -0.43 -7.80
N VAL A 264 -0.84 0.57 -8.54
CA VAL A 264 -0.35 1.85 -8.00
C VAL A 264 -1.13 2.97 -8.69
N THR A 265 -1.69 3.91 -7.94
CA THR A 265 -2.61 4.87 -8.57
C THR A 265 -2.77 6.21 -7.85
N PRO A 266 -2.80 7.35 -8.58
CA PRO A 266 -3.40 8.61 -8.12
C PRO A 266 -4.91 8.70 -8.36
N ASN A 267 -5.54 7.71 -9.00
CA ASN A 267 -6.96 7.69 -9.32
C ASN A 267 -7.81 7.48 -8.07
N LYS A 268 -8.47 8.56 -7.62
CA LYS A 268 -9.31 8.55 -6.42
C LYS A 268 -10.55 7.66 -6.58
N LYS A 269 -11.06 7.48 -7.81
CA LYS A 269 -12.38 6.88 -8.06
C LYS A 269 -12.51 5.45 -7.55
N GLY A 270 -11.44 4.65 -7.57
CA GLY A 270 -11.48 3.28 -7.04
C GLY A 270 -11.73 3.22 -5.54
N PHE A 271 -11.36 4.25 -4.80
CA PHE A 271 -11.43 4.30 -3.34
C PHE A 271 -12.45 5.32 -2.82
N SER A 272 -13.01 6.17 -3.68
CA SER A 272 -13.97 7.23 -3.31
C SER A 272 -15.35 7.13 -3.97
N SER A 273 -15.58 6.19 -4.88
CA SER A 273 -16.90 5.94 -5.52
C SER A 273 -17.73 4.98 -4.65
N SER A 274 -18.51 4.05 -5.22
CA SER A 274 -19.38 3.16 -4.45
C SER A 274 -18.65 2.37 -3.35
N ALA A 275 -19.36 2.10 -2.25
CA ALA A 275 -18.83 1.25 -1.19
C ALA A 275 -18.57 -0.19 -1.68
N ASP A 276 -19.35 -0.66 -2.64
CA ASP A 276 -19.22 -2.01 -3.20
C ASP A 276 -17.90 -2.18 -3.96
N LEU A 277 -17.49 -1.21 -4.78
CA LEU A 277 -16.20 -1.27 -5.46
C LEU A 277 -15.06 -1.30 -4.44
N PHE A 278 -15.12 -0.47 -3.40
CA PHE A 278 -14.11 -0.47 -2.35
C PHE A 278 -14.05 -1.81 -1.61
N LYS A 279 -15.20 -2.41 -1.25
CA LYS A 279 -15.26 -3.74 -0.62
C LYS A 279 -14.65 -4.82 -1.52
N GLN A 280 -14.96 -4.83 -2.81
CA GLN A 280 -14.38 -5.78 -3.77
C GLN A 280 -12.86 -5.63 -3.88
N ILE A 281 -12.33 -4.40 -3.85
CA ILE A 281 -10.88 -4.16 -3.83
C ILE A 281 -10.27 -4.76 -2.56
N VAL A 282 -10.84 -4.48 -1.38
CA VAL A 282 -10.35 -4.99 -0.09
C VAL A 282 -10.42 -6.52 -0.03
N GLU A 283 -11.49 -7.12 -0.52
CA GLU A 283 -11.67 -8.57 -0.62
C GLU A 283 -10.60 -9.20 -1.53
N ALA A 284 -10.38 -8.63 -2.72
CA ALA A 284 -9.36 -9.10 -3.65
C ALA A 284 -7.96 -9.05 -3.03
N GLN A 285 -7.64 -8.04 -2.22
CA GLN A 285 -6.37 -7.95 -1.50
C GLN A 285 -6.15 -9.04 -0.44
N SER A 286 -7.22 -9.70 0.00
CA SER A 286 -7.16 -10.77 1.00
C SER A 286 -6.86 -12.15 0.38
N ALA A 287 -6.90 -12.27 -0.96
CA ALA A 287 -6.68 -13.53 -1.63
C ALA A 287 -5.20 -14.01 -1.55
N PRO A 288 -4.95 -15.32 -1.53
CA PRO A 288 -3.60 -15.86 -1.66
C PRO A 288 -2.97 -15.42 -2.99
N ASN A 289 -1.75 -14.88 -2.94
CA ASN A 289 -1.04 -14.29 -4.09
C ASN A 289 -1.66 -13.00 -4.65
N ALA A 290 -2.54 -12.32 -3.91
CA ALA A 290 -3.06 -11.02 -4.31
C ALA A 290 -1.94 -10.01 -4.58
N GLY A 291 -2.14 -9.21 -5.60
CA GLY A 291 -1.30 -8.05 -5.87
C GLY A 291 -1.37 -7.01 -4.75
N LEU A 292 -0.33 -6.18 -4.65
CA LEU A 292 -0.26 -5.08 -3.71
C LEU A 292 -1.03 -3.87 -4.25
N VAL A 293 -1.60 -3.05 -3.35
CA VAL A 293 -2.34 -1.84 -3.72
C VAL A 293 -1.79 -0.63 -2.99
N TYR A 294 -1.39 0.36 -3.76
CA TYR A 294 -0.81 1.61 -3.29
C TYR A 294 -1.49 2.81 -3.96
N LEU A 295 -1.72 3.86 -3.18
CA LEU A 295 -2.60 4.98 -3.54
C LEU A 295 -2.18 6.29 -2.88
N GLU A 296 -0.90 6.48 -2.56
CA GLU A 296 -0.39 7.68 -1.86
C GLU A 296 -0.85 8.96 -2.57
N ALA A 297 -0.70 8.97 -3.89
CA ALA A 297 -1.02 10.12 -4.73
C ALA A 297 -2.51 10.46 -4.85
N THR A 298 -3.41 9.69 -4.21
CA THR A 298 -4.83 10.04 -4.14
C THR A 298 -5.13 11.14 -3.12
N VAL A 299 -4.29 11.32 -2.09
CA VAL A 299 -4.48 12.33 -1.04
C VAL A 299 -3.16 13.05 -0.77
N GLY A 300 -3.10 14.34 -1.13
CA GLY A 300 -1.90 15.16 -0.89
C GLY A 300 -0.80 15.03 -1.95
N ALA A 301 -1.11 14.50 -3.14
CA ALA A 301 -0.15 14.32 -4.23
C ALA A 301 1.09 13.53 -3.78
N GLY A 302 2.24 14.17 -3.66
CA GLY A 302 3.48 13.52 -3.22
C GLY A 302 3.66 13.43 -1.70
N LEU A 303 2.79 14.10 -0.94
CA LEU A 303 2.89 14.11 0.52
C LEU A 303 2.61 12.71 1.10
N PRO A 304 3.33 12.29 2.15
CA PRO A 304 3.18 10.97 2.76
C PRO A 304 1.93 10.89 3.66
N ILE A 305 0.74 11.17 3.13
CA ILE A 305 -0.51 11.19 3.92
C ILE A 305 -1.00 9.77 4.21
N ILE A 306 -1.11 8.94 3.18
CA ILE A 306 -1.62 7.57 3.26
C ILE A 306 -0.61 6.66 3.92
N SER A 307 0.68 6.80 3.63
CA SER A 307 1.74 6.05 4.34
C SER A 307 1.78 6.40 5.82
N THR A 308 1.76 7.68 6.19
CA THR A 308 1.68 8.11 7.59
C THR A 308 0.45 7.51 8.28
N LEU A 309 -0.73 7.60 7.66
CA LEU A 309 -1.94 7.00 8.21
C LEU A 309 -1.80 5.48 8.41
N ARG A 310 -1.25 4.78 7.41
CA ARG A 310 -1.03 3.33 7.49
C ARG A 310 -0.05 2.96 8.61
N ASP A 311 1.01 3.72 8.82
CA ASP A 311 2.00 3.45 9.87
C ASP A 311 1.42 3.71 11.27
N LEU A 312 0.65 4.79 11.44
CA LEU A 312 -0.11 5.04 12.67
C LEU A 312 -1.02 3.84 13.00
N LEU A 313 -1.83 3.38 12.04
CA LEU A 313 -2.77 2.28 12.24
C LEU A 313 -2.04 0.93 12.47
N LYS A 314 -1.04 0.59 11.65
CA LYS A 314 -0.33 -0.69 11.74
C LYS A 314 0.49 -0.85 13.02
N THR A 315 0.97 0.25 13.60
CA THR A 315 1.67 0.21 14.89
C THR A 315 0.72 0.15 16.08
N GLY A 316 -0.60 0.09 15.84
CA GLY A 316 -1.64 0.03 16.88
C GLY A 316 -1.90 1.37 17.56
N ASP A 317 -1.61 2.51 16.91
CA ASP A 317 -2.12 3.80 17.35
C ASP A 317 -3.60 3.95 16.95
N GLU A 318 -4.30 4.87 17.61
CA GLU A 318 -5.68 5.19 17.27
C GLU A 318 -5.79 6.65 16.87
N VAL A 319 -6.03 6.88 15.58
CA VAL A 319 -6.32 8.20 15.03
C VAL A 319 -7.71 8.62 15.50
N THR A 320 -7.80 9.69 16.28
CA THR A 320 -9.05 10.22 16.84
C THR A 320 -9.67 11.28 15.94
N LYS A 321 -8.85 12.09 15.28
CA LYS A 321 -9.28 13.13 14.35
C LYS A 321 -8.27 13.31 13.22
N ILE A 322 -8.77 13.50 12.00
CA ILE A 322 -8.01 14.01 10.87
C ILE A 322 -8.66 15.31 10.44
N GLU A 323 -7.90 16.38 10.34
CA GLU A 323 -8.38 17.63 9.75
C GLU A 323 -7.32 18.24 8.84
N GLY A 324 -7.74 18.99 7.82
CA GLY A 324 -6.78 19.53 6.87
C GLY A 324 -7.36 20.36 5.75
N VAL A 325 -6.49 21.10 5.09
CA VAL A 325 -6.75 21.73 3.79
C VAL A 325 -6.21 20.78 2.71
N PHE A 326 -7.12 20.22 1.92
CA PHE A 326 -6.82 19.13 0.98
C PHE A 326 -6.79 19.57 -0.49
N SER A 327 -7.23 20.79 -0.81
CA SER A 327 -7.27 21.33 -2.17
C SER A 327 -6.33 22.52 -2.29
N GLY A 328 -5.38 22.45 -3.22
CA GLY A 328 -4.45 23.53 -3.50
C GLY A 328 -5.17 24.78 -4.03
N THR A 329 -6.18 24.59 -4.88
CA THR A 329 -7.04 25.68 -5.39
C THR A 329 -7.76 26.39 -4.25
N MET A 330 -8.42 25.64 -3.37
CA MET A 330 -9.12 26.22 -2.21
C MET A 330 -8.14 26.86 -1.22
N SER A 331 -6.98 26.24 -1.01
CA SER A 331 -5.92 26.81 -0.17
C SER A 331 -5.50 28.16 -0.69
N TYR A 332 -5.17 28.27 -1.98
CA TYR A 332 -4.82 29.53 -2.62
C TYR A 332 -5.92 30.59 -2.46
N ILE A 333 -7.16 30.25 -2.82
CA ILE A 333 -8.28 31.20 -2.75
C ILE A 333 -8.45 31.75 -1.33
N PHE A 334 -8.45 30.89 -0.31
CA PHE A 334 -8.70 31.36 1.07
C PHE A 334 -7.47 31.96 1.76
N ASN A 335 -6.25 31.59 1.34
CA ASN A 335 -5.03 32.27 1.77
C ASN A 335 -4.98 33.70 1.25
N GLU A 336 -5.50 33.95 0.04
CA GLU A 336 -5.60 35.30 -0.52
C GLU A 336 -6.83 36.06 0.02
N PHE A 337 -7.97 35.37 0.17
CA PHE A 337 -9.25 36.00 0.52
C PHE A 337 -9.36 36.36 2.00
N SER A 338 -8.87 35.49 2.89
CA SER A 338 -8.98 35.65 4.34
C SER A 338 -7.61 35.56 4.99
N LYS A 339 -6.95 36.72 5.07
CA LYS A 339 -5.64 36.90 5.70
C LYS A 339 -5.81 37.31 7.16
N PRO A 340 -4.87 36.96 8.06
CA PRO A 340 -4.81 37.55 9.39
C PRO A 340 -4.79 39.08 9.29
N ALA A 341 -5.65 39.75 10.07
CA ALA A 341 -6.00 41.16 9.87
C ALA A 341 -4.77 42.09 9.72
N SER A 342 -4.71 42.78 8.58
CA SER A 342 -3.83 43.92 8.34
C SER A 342 -4.64 45.21 8.38
N GLY A 343 -5.02 45.65 9.59
CA GLY A 343 -5.50 47.01 9.86
C GLY A 343 -6.55 47.60 8.89
N GLY A 344 -7.83 47.29 9.10
CA GLY A 344 -8.97 48.16 8.76
C GLY A 344 -9.28 48.43 7.27
N SER A 345 -8.54 47.88 6.31
CA SER A 345 -8.89 47.96 4.89
C SER A 345 -9.96 46.95 4.50
N ALA A 346 -10.84 47.30 3.55
CA ALA A 346 -11.71 46.32 2.90
C ALA A 346 -10.84 45.21 2.28
N GLY A 347 -11.15 43.94 2.60
CA GLY A 347 -10.42 42.82 2.04
C GLY A 347 -10.73 42.60 0.55
N PRO A 348 -9.98 41.72 -0.14
CA PRO A 348 -10.15 41.46 -1.56
C PRO A 348 -11.50 40.80 -1.87
N LYS A 349 -12.00 41.01 -3.10
CA LYS A 349 -13.23 40.36 -3.55
C LYS A 349 -13.00 38.88 -3.83
N PHE A 350 -13.97 38.03 -3.46
CA PHE A 350 -13.87 36.59 -3.69
C PHE A 350 -13.81 36.28 -5.19
N SER A 351 -14.66 36.93 -5.97
CA SER A 351 -14.74 36.78 -7.42
C SER A 351 -13.42 37.14 -8.13
N GLU A 352 -12.73 38.18 -7.66
CA GLU A 352 -11.44 38.61 -8.20
C GLU A 352 -10.35 37.57 -7.96
N ILE A 353 -10.30 36.97 -6.77
CA ILE A 353 -9.33 35.92 -6.44
C ILE A 353 -9.60 34.66 -7.26
N VAL A 354 -10.86 34.26 -7.42
CA VAL A 354 -11.23 33.11 -8.26
C VAL A 354 -10.83 33.37 -9.72
N LYS A 355 -11.02 34.59 -10.23
CA LYS A 355 -10.58 34.98 -11.56
C LYS A 355 -9.06 34.88 -11.70
N ILE A 356 -8.30 35.42 -10.76
CA ILE A 356 -6.83 35.34 -10.75
C ILE A 356 -6.36 33.88 -10.68
N ALA A 357 -7.01 33.05 -9.86
CA ALA A 357 -6.71 31.62 -9.77
C ALA A 357 -6.92 30.93 -11.13
N LYS A 358 -8.01 31.24 -11.84
CA LYS A 358 -8.28 30.71 -13.18
C LYS A 358 -7.25 31.18 -14.21
N GLU A 359 -6.91 32.47 -14.22
CA GLU A 359 -5.92 33.05 -15.14
C GLU A 359 -4.52 32.45 -14.94
N ASN A 360 -4.16 32.12 -13.69
CA ASN A 360 -2.90 31.44 -13.35
C ASN A 360 -2.94 29.92 -13.54
N GLY A 361 -4.07 29.35 -13.99
CA GLY A 361 -4.23 27.91 -14.19
C GLY A 361 -4.24 27.10 -12.89
N TYR A 362 -4.63 27.71 -11.77
CA TYR A 362 -4.78 27.02 -10.48
C TYR A 362 -6.14 26.32 -10.34
N THR A 363 -7.13 26.69 -11.14
CA THR A 363 -8.44 26.03 -11.19
C THR A 363 -8.52 25.04 -12.35
N GLU A 364 -9.48 24.13 -12.29
CA GLU A 364 -9.99 23.43 -13.48
C GLU A 364 -10.57 24.44 -14.51
N PRO A 365 -10.79 24.05 -15.78
CA PRO A 365 -11.36 24.94 -16.79
C PRO A 365 -12.67 25.62 -16.33
N HIS A 366 -13.46 24.90 -15.54
CA HIS A 366 -14.63 25.42 -14.85
C HIS A 366 -14.36 25.52 -13.33
N PRO A 367 -14.20 26.74 -12.76
CA PRO A 367 -13.85 26.90 -11.33
C PRO A 367 -14.86 26.29 -10.34
N ALA A 368 -16.11 26.09 -10.74
CA ALA A 368 -17.09 25.38 -9.93
C ALA A 368 -16.68 23.93 -9.60
N ASP A 369 -15.87 23.28 -10.43
CA ASP A 369 -15.41 21.91 -10.16
C ASP A 369 -14.56 21.86 -8.88
N ASP A 370 -13.72 22.86 -8.65
CA ASP A 370 -12.96 23.06 -7.42
C ASP A 370 -13.88 23.53 -6.26
N LEU A 371 -14.71 24.55 -6.50
CA LEU A 371 -15.58 25.18 -5.50
C LEU A 371 -16.70 24.28 -4.98
N SER A 372 -17.01 23.19 -5.70
CA SER A 372 -17.98 22.17 -5.29
C SER A 372 -17.58 21.44 -4.00
N GLY A 373 -16.29 21.43 -3.65
CA GLY A 373 -15.76 20.62 -2.56
C GLY A 373 -15.61 19.13 -2.88
N SER A 374 -16.04 18.68 -4.07
CA SER A 374 -16.10 17.26 -4.39
C SER A 374 -14.74 16.55 -4.41
N ASP A 375 -13.66 17.25 -4.75
CA ASP A 375 -12.29 16.70 -4.68
C ASP A 375 -11.85 16.47 -3.21
N VAL A 376 -12.17 17.40 -2.31
CA VAL A 376 -11.92 17.25 -0.87
C VAL A 376 -12.76 16.11 -0.30
N ALA A 377 -14.03 16.01 -0.67
CA ALA A 377 -14.92 14.92 -0.28
C ALA A 377 -14.37 13.55 -0.72
N ARG A 378 -13.84 13.44 -1.95
CA ARG A 378 -13.20 12.18 -2.41
C ARG A 378 -12.01 11.82 -1.54
N LYS A 379 -11.13 12.77 -1.22
CA LYS A 379 -9.96 12.55 -0.35
C LYS A 379 -10.37 12.11 1.06
N LEU A 380 -11.39 12.75 1.64
CA LEU A 380 -11.93 12.34 2.94
C LEU A 380 -12.58 10.95 2.91
N THR A 381 -13.28 10.61 1.84
CA THR A 381 -13.86 9.27 1.66
C THR A 381 -12.77 8.20 1.72
N ILE A 382 -11.65 8.43 1.04
CA ILE A 382 -10.50 7.51 1.04
C ILE A 382 -9.93 7.36 2.46
N LEU A 383 -9.65 8.47 3.14
CA LEU A 383 -9.11 8.44 4.50
C LEU A 383 -10.07 7.78 5.49
N SER A 384 -11.37 8.09 5.41
CA SER A 384 -12.43 7.49 6.22
C SER A 384 -12.49 5.97 6.03
N ARG A 385 -12.48 5.51 4.77
CA ARG A 385 -12.47 4.08 4.43
C ARG A 385 -11.22 3.37 4.94
N LEU A 386 -10.05 3.97 4.82
CA LEU A 386 -8.81 3.41 5.35
C LEU A 386 -8.83 3.31 6.88
N LEU A 387 -9.43 4.28 7.58
CA LEU A 387 -9.66 4.17 9.03
C LEU A 387 -10.61 3.01 9.34
N SER A 388 -11.72 2.88 8.62
CA SER A 388 -12.78 1.91 8.88
C SER A 388 -12.39 0.45 8.65
N ILE A 389 -11.45 0.17 7.72
CA ILE A 389 -10.98 -1.22 7.50
C ILE A 389 -9.93 -1.68 8.51
N ASN A 390 -9.41 -0.78 9.36
CA ASN A 390 -8.44 -1.13 10.40
C ASN A 390 -9.14 -1.35 11.74
N PRO A 391 -8.78 -2.40 12.51
CA PRO A 391 -9.34 -2.63 13.84
C PRO A 391 -9.09 -1.44 14.78
N SER A 392 -10.09 -1.06 15.56
CA SER A 392 -10.01 0.09 16.48
C SER A 392 -11.00 -0.04 17.63
N SER A 393 -10.66 0.51 18.80
CA SER A 393 -11.59 0.61 19.94
C SER A 393 -12.51 1.85 19.89
N LEU A 394 -12.16 2.86 19.08
CA LEU A 394 -13.00 4.05 18.86
C LEU A 394 -14.27 3.72 18.05
N ALA A 395 -15.26 4.61 18.13
CA ALA A 395 -16.52 4.49 17.40
C ALA A 395 -16.31 4.31 15.88
N ALA A 396 -17.26 3.61 15.27
CA ALA A 396 -17.32 3.44 13.83
C ALA A 396 -17.64 4.77 13.15
N LEU A 397 -16.99 5.02 12.03
CA LEU A 397 -17.33 6.14 11.16
C LEU A 397 -18.61 5.80 10.36
N PRO A 398 -19.36 6.81 9.87
CA PRO A 398 -20.53 6.60 9.05
C PRO A 398 -20.18 5.80 7.78
N ASP A 399 -21.11 4.95 7.35
CA ASP A 399 -21.01 4.29 6.05
C ASP A 399 -21.20 5.32 4.92
N LEU A 400 -20.50 5.11 3.81
CA LEU A 400 -20.49 6.00 2.65
C LEU A 400 -20.87 5.18 1.40
N PRO A 401 -22.16 4.78 1.27
CA PRO A 401 -22.61 3.84 0.24
C PRO A 401 -22.37 4.37 -1.18
N GLU A 402 -22.66 5.65 -1.41
CA GLU A 402 -22.44 6.35 -2.68
C GLU A 402 -21.06 7.06 -2.72
N GLY A 403 -20.16 6.67 -1.80
CA GLY A 403 -18.83 7.25 -1.70
C GLY A 403 -18.84 8.72 -1.29
N TYR A 404 -18.10 9.55 -2.01
CA TYR A 404 -17.98 10.97 -1.72
C TYR A 404 -19.31 11.73 -1.78
N ALA A 405 -20.30 11.23 -2.54
CA ALA A 405 -21.63 11.83 -2.61
C ALA A 405 -22.43 11.64 -1.31
N SER A 406 -22.07 10.66 -0.47
CA SER A 406 -22.68 10.45 0.85
C SER A 406 -22.11 11.38 1.94
N LEU A 407 -21.04 12.13 1.66
CA LEU A 407 -20.41 13.03 2.62
C LEU A 407 -21.13 14.36 2.74
N SER A 408 -21.20 14.89 3.96
CA SER A 408 -21.62 16.27 4.20
C SER A 408 -20.59 17.23 3.61
N THR A 409 -20.91 17.78 2.44
CA THR A 409 -20.03 18.64 1.64
C THR A 409 -20.70 19.99 1.46
N GLU A 410 -20.12 21.04 2.03
CA GLU A 410 -20.55 22.42 1.79
C GLU A 410 -20.00 22.90 0.45
N THR A 411 -20.88 23.27 -0.47
CA THR A 411 -20.49 23.87 -1.76
C THR A 411 -20.29 25.38 -1.60
N LEU A 412 -19.25 25.91 -2.26
CA LEU A 412 -19.01 27.35 -2.38
C LEU A 412 -19.60 27.92 -3.68
N ILE A 413 -20.33 27.12 -4.44
CA ILE A 413 -21.02 27.55 -5.65
C ILE A 413 -22.32 28.26 -5.26
N PRO A 414 -22.49 29.56 -5.54
CA PRO A 414 -23.77 30.22 -5.32
C PRO A 414 -24.89 29.52 -6.11
N SER A 415 -26.06 29.36 -5.49
CA SER A 415 -27.16 28.59 -6.08
C SER A 415 -27.60 29.11 -7.45
N ALA A 416 -27.52 30.42 -7.67
CA ALA A 416 -27.82 31.07 -8.96
C ALA A 416 -26.85 30.67 -10.09
N LEU A 417 -25.66 30.20 -9.75
CA LEU A 417 -24.59 29.87 -10.72
C LEU A 417 -24.41 28.37 -10.94
N ALA A 418 -25.15 27.51 -10.21
CA ALA A 418 -24.94 26.06 -10.21
C ALA A 418 -25.11 25.37 -11.57
N ASN A 419 -25.92 25.94 -12.46
CA ASN A 419 -26.24 25.36 -13.78
C ASN A 419 -25.55 26.08 -14.95
N ILE A 420 -24.59 26.96 -14.67
CA ILE A 420 -23.82 27.62 -15.74
C ILE A 420 -22.82 26.61 -16.32
N ALA A 421 -22.85 26.45 -17.64
CA ALA A 421 -21.99 25.49 -18.34
C ALA A 421 -20.60 26.06 -18.68
N SER A 422 -20.50 27.37 -18.93
CA SER A 422 -19.23 28.02 -19.28
C SER A 422 -18.52 28.51 -18.02
N GLY A 423 -17.26 28.08 -17.85
CA GLY A 423 -16.43 28.57 -16.76
C GLY A 423 -16.13 30.08 -16.86
N GLU A 424 -16.20 30.66 -18.06
CA GLU A 424 -16.04 32.09 -18.29
C GLU A 424 -17.28 32.85 -17.83
N GLU A 425 -18.47 32.38 -18.22
CA GLU A 425 -19.74 32.95 -17.77
C GLU A 425 -19.88 32.86 -16.24
N PHE A 426 -19.46 31.73 -15.66
CA PHE A 426 -19.44 31.53 -14.21
C PHE A 426 -18.62 32.61 -13.50
N VAL A 427 -17.38 32.86 -13.96
CA VAL A 427 -16.50 33.88 -13.37
C VAL A 427 -17.04 35.29 -13.60
N GLN A 428 -17.70 35.56 -14.73
CA GLN A 428 -18.30 36.87 -15.02
C GLN A 428 -19.46 37.22 -14.08
N LYS A 429 -20.26 36.23 -13.65
CA LYS A 429 -21.42 36.41 -12.76
C LYS A 429 -21.09 36.27 -11.27
N LEU A 430 -19.96 35.66 -10.92
CA LEU A 430 -19.52 35.52 -9.53
C LEU A 430 -19.46 36.83 -8.71
N PRO A 431 -19.14 38.01 -9.28
CA PRO A 431 -19.17 39.28 -8.55
C PRO A 431 -20.53 39.65 -7.95
N GLU A 432 -21.64 39.13 -8.49
CA GLU A 432 -22.99 39.34 -7.96
C GLU A 432 -23.16 38.77 -6.54
N HIS A 433 -22.27 37.87 -6.12
CA HIS A 433 -22.30 37.19 -4.82
C HIS A 433 -21.16 37.59 -3.87
N ASP A 434 -20.30 38.56 -4.24
CA ASP A 434 -19.17 38.98 -3.39
C ASP A 434 -19.62 39.45 -1.99
N ALA A 435 -20.79 40.10 -1.90
CA ALA A 435 -21.32 40.57 -0.62
C ALA A 435 -21.60 39.43 0.38
N GLU A 436 -21.98 38.24 -0.11
CA GLU A 436 -22.20 37.06 0.74
C GLU A 436 -20.88 36.55 1.32
N PHE A 437 -19.83 36.46 0.50
CA PHE A 437 -18.50 36.05 0.94
C PHE A 437 -17.83 37.09 1.85
N ASP A 438 -17.97 38.38 1.54
CA ASP A 438 -17.45 39.47 2.37
C ASP A 438 -18.06 39.45 3.78
N LYS A 439 -19.35 39.12 3.89
CA LYS A 439 -20.01 38.92 5.19
C LYS A 439 -19.36 37.76 5.97
N LEU A 440 -19.17 36.60 5.34
CA LEU A 440 -18.51 35.45 5.97
C LEU A 440 -17.10 35.81 6.47
N ARG A 441 -16.33 36.54 5.65
CA ARG A 441 -14.97 36.99 6.03
C ARG A 441 -15.02 37.94 7.21
N SER A 442 -15.88 38.95 7.15
CA SER A 442 -16.01 39.98 8.20
C SER A 442 -16.43 39.38 9.54
N GLU A 443 -17.31 38.37 9.53
CA GLU A 443 -17.70 37.63 10.73
C GLU A 443 -16.52 36.82 11.31
N ALA A 444 -15.70 36.20 10.48
CA ALA A 444 -14.50 35.50 10.95
C ALA A 444 -13.46 36.48 11.53
N GLU A 445 -13.23 37.60 10.86
CA GLU A 445 -12.30 38.65 11.29
C GLU A 445 -12.71 39.28 12.62
N ALA A 446 -14.02 39.51 12.83
CA ALA A 446 -14.55 40.01 14.10
C ALA A 446 -14.27 39.06 15.28
N GLU A 447 -14.08 37.77 15.02
CA GLU A 447 -13.69 36.76 16.00
C GLU A 447 -12.16 36.58 16.12
N GLY A 448 -11.36 37.37 15.40
CA GLY A 448 -9.90 37.18 15.33
C GLY A 448 -9.48 35.90 14.60
N LYS A 449 -10.32 35.43 13.67
CA LYS A 449 -10.16 34.19 12.92
C LYS A 449 -10.06 34.46 11.41
N VAL A 450 -9.62 33.44 10.68
CA VAL A 450 -9.60 33.39 9.22
C VAL A 450 -10.43 32.22 8.72
N LEU A 451 -10.90 32.31 7.48
CA LEU A 451 -11.67 31.27 6.80
C LEU A 451 -10.74 30.29 6.09
N ARG A 452 -10.97 28.98 6.23
CA ARG A 452 -10.29 27.92 5.46
C ARG A 452 -11.29 26.85 5.07
N TYR A 453 -11.23 26.43 3.81
CA TYR A 453 -12.01 25.27 3.37
C TYR A 453 -11.27 23.99 3.79
N VAL A 454 -11.86 23.23 4.71
CA VAL A 454 -11.22 22.09 5.35
C VAL A 454 -12.04 20.83 5.20
N GLY A 455 -11.34 19.70 5.25
CA GLY A 455 -11.97 18.41 5.52
C GLY A 455 -11.74 17.99 6.96
N VAL A 456 -12.73 17.36 7.57
CA VAL A 456 -12.70 16.88 8.96
C VAL A 456 -13.24 15.46 9.03
N ILE A 457 -12.48 14.58 9.67
CA ILE A 457 -12.88 13.26 10.15
C ILE A 457 -12.71 13.29 11.66
N ASP A 458 -13.80 13.21 12.40
CA ASP A 458 -13.77 13.16 13.86
C ASP A 458 -14.46 11.89 14.34
N ARG A 459 -13.67 10.97 14.92
CA ARG A 459 -14.17 9.68 15.38
C ARG A 459 -14.91 9.76 16.71
N ALA A 460 -14.70 10.82 17.49
CA ALA A 460 -15.41 10.99 18.75
C ALA A 460 -16.87 11.39 18.50
N SER A 461 -17.10 12.28 17.53
CA SER A 461 -18.44 12.72 17.12
C SER A 461 -19.06 11.85 16.01
N GLY A 462 -18.25 11.04 15.30
CA GLY A 462 -18.69 10.29 14.13
C GLY A 462 -18.90 11.18 12.89
N VAL A 463 -18.35 12.39 12.89
CA VAL A 463 -18.52 13.38 11.82
C VAL A 463 -17.46 13.17 10.74
N VAL A 464 -17.92 13.10 9.49
CA VAL A 464 -17.06 13.23 8.30
C VAL A 464 -17.67 14.31 7.41
N LYS A 465 -16.99 15.45 7.29
CA LYS A 465 -17.49 16.61 6.54
C LYS A 465 -16.38 17.40 5.87
N CYS A 466 -16.70 18.14 4.82
CA CYS A 466 -15.86 19.23 4.34
C CYS A 466 -16.68 20.50 4.12
N GLY A 467 -16.06 21.64 4.43
CA GLY A 467 -16.71 22.93 4.35
C GLY A 467 -15.84 24.06 4.84
N LEU A 468 -16.43 25.25 4.89
CA LEU A 468 -15.75 26.46 5.27
C LEU A 468 -15.73 26.62 6.79
N GLU A 469 -14.55 26.69 7.38
CA GLU A 469 -14.38 26.75 8.84
C GLU A 469 -13.53 27.95 9.26
N LYS A 470 -13.75 28.41 10.50
CA LYS A 470 -13.05 29.55 11.10
C LYS A 470 -11.89 29.07 11.99
N TYR A 471 -10.68 29.53 11.71
CA TYR A 471 -9.49 29.20 12.50
C TYR A 471 -8.83 30.44 13.11
N PRO A 472 -8.35 30.40 14.37
CA PRO A 472 -7.55 31.48 14.94
C PRO A 472 -6.32 31.78 14.08
N ALA A 473 -5.89 33.04 14.03
CA ALA A 473 -4.72 33.45 13.23
C ALA A 473 -3.42 32.68 13.58
N ALA A 474 -3.29 32.21 14.83
CA ALA A 474 -2.15 31.42 15.29
C ALA A 474 -2.23 29.93 14.96
N HIS A 475 -3.36 29.45 14.41
CA HIS A 475 -3.53 28.05 14.04
C HIS A 475 -2.64 27.72 12.83
N PRO A 476 -2.03 26.52 12.74
CA PRO A 476 -1.19 26.14 11.59
C PRO A 476 -1.86 26.33 10.22
N PHE A 477 -3.18 26.10 10.12
CA PHE A 477 -3.92 26.31 8.87
C PHE A 477 -4.05 27.79 8.47
N ALA A 478 -3.89 28.70 9.42
CA ALA A 478 -3.89 30.14 9.19
C ALA A 478 -2.47 30.69 8.95
N SER A 479 -1.48 30.18 9.69
CA SER A 479 -0.15 30.78 9.76
C SER A 479 0.93 30.09 8.93
N ALA A 480 0.80 28.79 8.66
CA ALA A 480 1.83 28.00 7.98
C ALA A 480 1.56 27.82 6.48
N LEU A 481 0.30 27.91 6.06
CA LEU A 481 -0.07 27.78 4.65
C LEU A 481 0.38 29.01 3.85
N SER A 482 1.03 28.75 2.73
CA SER A 482 1.37 29.75 1.73
C SER A 482 1.05 29.21 0.34
N GLY A 483 0.58 30.07 -0.56
CA GLY A 483 0.19 29.66 -1.91
C GLY A 483 -0.87 28.56 -1.92
N SER A 484 -0.57 27.46 -2.59
CA SER A 484 -1.47 26.31 -2.82
C SER A 484 -1.10 25.06 -2.00
N ASP A 485 -0.41 25.25 -0.87
CA ASP A 485 -0.04 24.15 0.02
C ASP A 485 -1.27 23.42 0.59
N ASN A 486 -1.14 22.10 0.68
CA ASN A 486 -2.00 21.27 1.51
C ASN A 486 -1.39 21.10 2.89
N ILE A 487 -2.24 20.94 3.89
CA ILE A 487 -1.84 20.63 5.26
C ILE A 487 -2.82 19.63 5.87
N VAL A 488 -2.30 18.58 6.50
CA VAL A 488 -3.10 17.55 7.16
C VAL A 488 -2.57 17.34 8.56
N ALA A 489 -3.46 17.43 9.54
CA ALA A 489 -3.20 17.18 10.95
C ALA A 489 -3.82 15.84 11.37
N PHE A 490 -2.99 14.95 11.90
CA PHE A 490 -3.42 13.70 12.53
C PHE A 490 -3.37 13.86 14.05
N HIS A 491 -4.54 13.81 14.68
CA HIS A 491 -4.66 13.67 16.12
C HIS A 491 -4.83 12.19 16.45
N THR A 492 -4.03 11.70 17.39
CA THR A 492 -4.05 10.29 17.78
C THR A 492 -3.91 10.14 19.30
N LYS A 493 -4.06 8.93 19.82
CA LYS A 493 -3.76 8.65 21.23
C LYS A 493 -2.30 9.00 21.58
N ARG A 494 -1.35 8.76 20.67
CA ARG A 494 0.07 9.08 20.86
C ARG A 494 0.41 10.54 20.55
N TYR A 495 -0.20 11.11 19.51
CA TYR A 495 -0.11 12.52 19.14
C TYR A 495 -1.27 13.33 19.73
N SER A 496 -1.45 13.25 21.05
CA SER A 496 -2.61 13.82 21.75
C SER A 496 -2.43 15.29 22.13
N GLN A 497 -1.23 15.70 22.58
CA GLN A 497 -0.95 17.08 22.95
C GLN A 497 -0.75 18.00 21.74
N ARG A 498 -0.09 17.48 20.71
CA ARG A 498 0.20 18.17 19.45
C ARG A 498 -0.02 17.19 18.30
N PRO A 499 -0.82 17.54 17.29
CA PRO A 499 -1.04 16.66 16.15
C PRO A 499 0.24 16.48 15.34
N LEU A 500 0.33 15.34 14.65
CA LEU A 500 1.30 15.16 13.59
C LEU A 500 0.83 15.92 12.35
N ILE A 501 1.61 16.89 11.91
CA ILE A 501 1.29 17.74 10.75
C ILE A 501 2.15 17.35 9.56
N VAL A 502 1.51 17.11 8.42
CA VAL A 502 2.16 16.96 7.12
C VAL A 502 1.73 18.11 6.22
N GLN A 503 2.69 18.86 5.69
CA GLN A 503 2.45 20.04 4.84
C GLN A 503 3.35 20.02 3.60
N GLY A 504 2.81 20.54 2.49
CA GLY A 504 3.57 20.92 1.31
C GLY A 504 2.67 21.01 0.07
N ALA A 505 3.27 21.04 -1.11
CA ALA A 505 2.54 21.15 -2.37
C ALA A 505 1.50 20.02 -2.52
N GLY A 506 0.23 20.42 -2.60
CA GLY A 506 -0.91 19.50 -2.68
C GLY A 506 -1.29 19.03 -4.08
N ALA A 507 -0.65 19.59 -5.09
CA ALA A 507 -0.91 19.38 -6.50
C ALA A 507 0.35 19.67 -7.33
N GLY A 508 0.34 19.29 -8.61
CA GLY A 508 1.48 19.45 -9.53
C GLY A 508 1.87 18.10 -10.14
N ALA A 509 2.10 18.09 -11.46
CA ALA A 509 2.30 16.85 -12.21
C ALA A 509 3.52 16.05 -11.72
N ASP A 510 4.64 16.73 -11.46
CA ASP A 510 5.89 16.12 -11.01
C ASP A 510 5.78 15.56 -9.58
N VAL A 511 5.26 16.38 -8.65
CA VAL A 511 5.07 15.98 -7.24
C VAL A 511 4.05 14.83 -7.12
N THR A 512 2.99 14.84 -7.92
CA THR A 512 2.03 13.72 -7.97
C THR A 512 2.68 12.46 -8.53
N ALA A 513 3.45 12.57 -9.62
CA ALA A 513 4.18 11.45 -10.19
C ALA A 513 5.21 10.87 -9.21
N MET A 514 5.87 11.72 -8.42
CA MET A 514 6.78 11.27 -7.36
C MET A 514 6.06 10.37 -6.34
N GLY A 515 4.85 10.72 -5.91
CA GLY A 515 4.04 9.87 -5.02
C GLY A 515 3.72 8.50 -5.64
N VAL A 516 3.40 8.47 -6.94
CA VAL A 516 3.15 7.24 -7.71
C VAL A 516 4.42 6.39 -7.82
N VAL A 517 5.55 7.01 -8.16
CA VAL A 517 6.83 6.31 -8.32
C VAL A 517 7.34 5.79 -6.99
N ALA A 518 7.21 6.55 -5.91
CA ALA A 518 7.52 6.08 -4.55
C ALA A 518 6.70 4.84 -4.17
N ASP A 519 5.42 4.80 -4.55
CA ASP A 519 4.59 3.62 -4.33
C ASP A 519 5.01 2.42 -5.21
N ALA A 520 5.42 2.65 -6.46
CA ALA A 520 5.98 1.60 -7.31
C ALA A 520 7.29 1.01 -6.72
N ILE A 521 8.14 1.86 -6.12
CA ILE A 521 9.34 1.44 -5.39
C ILE A 521 8.97 0.56 -4.19
N LYS A 522 8.01 0.97 -3.36
CA LYS A 522 7.52 0.15 -2.22
C LYS A 522 7.00 -1.21 -2.69
N VAL A 523 6.35 -1.28 -3.85
CA VAL A 523 5.93 -2.55 -4.47
C VAL A 523 7.15 -3.38 -4.85
N ALA A 524 8.12 -2.81 -5.57
CA ALA A 524 9.33 -3.51 -6.01
C ALA A 524 10.12 -4.10 -4.83
N GLU A 525 10.33 -3.32 -3.77
CA GLU A 525 11.02 -3.77 -2.55
C GLU A 525 10.31 -4.95 -1.89
N ARG A 526 8.98 -4.89 -1.78
CA ARG A 526 8.17 -5.98 -1.21
C ARG A 526 8.14 -7.24 -2.06
N GLN A 527 8.46 -7.10 -3.35
CA GLN A 527 8.61 -8.20 -4.28
C GLN A 527 10.08 -8.70 -4.33
N GLY A 528 10.97 -8.15 -3.51
CA GLY A 528 12.36 -8.61 -3.38
C GLY A 528 13.35 -7.94 -4.32
N VAL A 529 12.94 -6.90 -5.05
CA VAL A 529 13.86 -6.04 -5.81
C VAL A 529 14.68 -5.21 -4.82
N ARG A 530 16.00 -5.22 -4.96
CA ARG A 530 16.89 -4.41 -4.11
C ARG A 530 16.95 -2.98 -4.62
N VAL A 531 16.43 -2.06 -3.82
CA VAL A 531 16.56 -0.63 -4.04
C VAL A 531 17.60 -0.11 -3.05
N HIS A 532 18.71 0.43 -3.56
CA HIS A 532 19.75 1.01 -2.73
C HIS A 532 19.40 2.46 -2.41
N LEU A 533 19.70 2.87 -1.17
CA LEU A 533 19.55 4.26 -0.70
C LEU A 533 20.51 5.20 -1.43
#